data_AF-A0A1Y1RVR7-F1
#
_entry.id   AF-A0A1Y1RVR7-F1
#
_cell.length_a   1.000
_cell.length_b   1.000
_cell.length_c   1.000
_cell.angle_alpha   90.00
_cell.angle_beta   90.00
_cell.angle_gamma   90.00
#
_symmetry.space_group_name_H-M   'P 1'
#
loop_
_entity.id
_entity.type
_entity.pdbx_description
1 polymer ?
#
loop_
_entity_poly.entity_id
_entity_poly.type
_entity_poly.pdbx_seq_one_letter_code
_entity_poly.pdbx_strand_id
1 'polypeptide(L)'
;MPVSATKGILYARFDHDSLLSPFYSEITHIGLSFQIIEEAESEERVLYRYKDQSDTGGNRGKLFFSSDNLRKSTPFAFADKEWRIDIEANSEYLRKTASNIPLYILISGITLSVLLAFYLYQRSVGKLAFLDKVNELDRFFTLTLDLFCITDLNGTLIRINPQ
;
A
#
# COMPACT_ATOMS: atom_id res chain seq x y z
N MET A 1 10.77 -54.22 39.34
CA MET A 1 10.32 -54.53 37.96
C MET A 1 10.11 -53.22 37.24
N PRO A 2 10.80 -52.94 36.13
CA PRO A 2 10.60 -51.69 35.39
C PRO A 2 9.27 -51.76 34.64
N VAL A 3 8.42 -50.75 34.84
CA VAL A 3 7.15 -50.60 34.12
C VAL A 3 7.50 -50.19 32.69
N SER A 4 7.25 -51.10 31.75
CA SER A 4 7.39 -50.81 30.32
C SER A 4 6.39 -49.73 29.94
N ALA A 5 6.88 -48.52 29.66
CA ALA A 5 6.06 -47.43 29.14
C ALA A 5 5.60 -47.82 27.73
N THR A 6 4.36 -48.28 27.60
CA THR A 6 3.70 -48.46 26.30
C THR A 6 3.65 -47.11 25.59
N LYS A 7 4.47 -46.96 24.55
CA LYS A 7 4.42 -45.83 23.63
C LYS A 7 3.10 -45.88 22.87
N GLY A 8 2.12 -45.10 23.29
CA GLY A 8 0.88 -44.89 22.55
C GLY A 8 1.09 -43.88 21.42
N ILE A 9 0.32 -44.02 20.34
CA ILE A 9 0.23 -43.02 19.28
C ILE A 9 -0.96 -42.13 19.58
N LEU A 10 -0.73 -40.83 19.71
CA LEU A 10 -1.79 -39.84 19.82
C LEU A 10 -2.26 -39.49 18.40
N TYR A 11 -3.50 -39.82 18.09
CA TYR A 11 -4.09 -39.62 16.76
C TYR A 11 -5.23 -38.60 16.87
N ALA A 12 -5.23 -37.62 15.96
CA ALA A 12 -6.31 -36.67 15.77
C ALA A 12 -6.81 -36.76 14.33
N ARG A 13 -8.12 -36.93 14.16
CA ARG A 13 -8.78 -36.89 12.85
C ARG A 13 -9.36 -35.50 12.65
N PHE A 14 -8.90 -34.81 11.61
CA PHE A 14 -9.45 -33.53 11.21
C PHE A 14 -10.40 -33.74 10.04
N ASP A 15 -11.60 -33.22 10.19
CA ASP A 15 -12.55 -33.10 9.08
C ASP A 15 -12.36 -31.73 8.43
N HIS A 16 -11.97 -31.73 7.16
CA HIS A 16 -11.57 -30.51 6.45
C HIS A 16 -12.78 -29.58 6.28
N ASP A 17 -13.96 -30.13 5.99
CA ASP A 17 -15.18 -29.38 5.78
C ASP A 17 -15.59 -28.62 7.05
N SER A 18 -15.50 -29.28 8.20
CA SER A 18 -15.84 -28.69 9.50
C SER A 18 -14.91 -27.53 9.89
N LEU A 19 -13.59 -27.67 9.65
CA LEU A 19 -12.60 -26.64 9.99
C LEU A 19 -12.66 -25.42 9.07
N LEU A 20 -12.95 -25.65 7.79
CA LEU A 20 -13.00 -24.61 6.78
C LEU A 20 -14.38 -23.94 6.69
N SER A 21 -15.42 -24.57 7.27
CA SER A 21 -16.79 -24.06 7.33
C SER A 21 -16.94 -22.58 7.72
N PRO A 22 -16.22 -22.07 8.74
CA PRO A 22 -16.35 -20.69 9.17
C PRO A 22 -15.75 -19.71 8.15
N PHE A 23 -14.64 -20.11 7.51
CA PHE A 23 -13.93 -19.28 6.52
C PHE A 23 -14.72 -19.11 5.22
N TYR A 24 -15.62 -20.05 4.88
CA TYR A 24 -16.42 -19.93 3.66
C TYR A 24 -17.34 -18.72 3.67
N SER A 25 -17.99 -18.44 4.81
CA SER A 25 -18.93 -17.31 4.93
C SER A 25 -18.28 -15.96 4.61
N GLU A 26 -16.98 -15.85 4.89
CA GLU A 26 -16.20 -14.65 4.66
C GLU A 26 -15.71 -14.56 3.20
N ILE A 27 -15.31 -15.70 2.62
CA ILE A 27 -14.78 -15.79 1.25
C ILE A 27 -15.90 -15.71 0.19
N THR A 28 -17.10 -16.22 0.49
CA THR A 28 -18.26 -16.20 -0.43
C THR A 28 -18.62 -14.80 -0.90
N HIS A 29 -18.40 -13.77 -0.08
CA HIS A 29 -18.74 -12.38 -0.44
C HIS A 29 -17.75 -11.73 -1.41
N ILE A 30 -16.62 -12.39 -1.66
CA ILE A 30 -15.50 -11.85 -2.43
C ILE A 30 -15.53 -12.40 -3.86
N GLY A 31 -16.12 -13.58 -4.11
CA GLY A 31 -16.16 -14.19 -5.44
C GLY A 31 -14.82 -14.84 -5.81
N LEU A 32 -14.25 -15.61 -4.89
CA LEU A 32 -13.01 -16.37 -5.11
C LEU A 32 -13.33 -17.87 -5.08
N SER A 33 -12.82 -18.62 -6.05
CA SER A 33 -12.72 -20.08 -5.99
C SER A 33 -11.36 -20.45 -5.41
N PHE A 34 -11.29 -21.55 -4.66
CA PHE A 34 -10.02 -22.06 -4.19
C PHE A 34 -9.98 -23.59 -4.14
N GLN A 35 -8.80 -24.15 -4.33
CA GLN A 35 -8.54 -25.57 -4.21
C GLN A 35 -7.28 -25.80 -3.39
N ILE A 36 -7.32 -26.85 -2.57
CA ILE A 36 -6.18 -27.30 -1.78
C ILE A 36 -5.72 -28.61 -2.39
N ILE A 37 -4.46 -28.62 -2.80
CA ILE A 37 -3.80 -29.74 -3.45
C ILE A 37 -2.68 -30.21 -2.52
N GLU A 38 -2.65 -31.50 -2.24
CA GLU A 38 -1.50 -32.17 -1.66
C GLU A 38 -0.56 -32.56 -2.80
N GLU A 39 0.68 -32.09 -2.73
CA GLU A 39 1.72 -32.34 -3.73
C GLU A 39 2.52 -33.56 -3.25
N ALA A 40 2.16 -34.73 -3.75
CA ALA A 40 2.91 -35.97 -3.51
C ALA A 40 3.85 -36.26 -4.70
N GLU A 41 4.96 -36.96 -4.45
CA GLU A 41 6.07 -37.20 -5.41
C GLU A 41 5.68 -37.69 -6.82
N SER A 42 4.46 -38.21 -7.04
CA SER A 42 4.02 -38.69 -8.35
C SER A 42 2.56 -38.34 -8.71
N GLU A 43 1.75 -37.84 -7.78
CA GLU A 43 0.33 -37.55 -8.03
C GLU A 43 -0.14 -36.33 -7.24
N GLU A 44 -0.75 -35.37 -7.95
CA GLU A 44 -1.45 -34.25 -7.32
C GLU A 44 -2.79 -34.76 -6.77
N ARG A 45 -2.95 -34.71 -5.44
CA ARG A 45 -4.21 -35.09 -4.81
C ARG A 45 -4.99 -33.85 -4.41
N VAL A 46 -6.09 -33.60 -5.11
CA VAL A 46 -7.03 -32.54 -4.71
C VAL A 46 -7.75 -33.00 -3.44
N LEU A 47 -7.39 -32.39 -2.31
CA LEU A 47 -8.01 -32.67 -1.02
C LEU A 47 -9.33 -31.93 -0.88
N TYR A 48 -9.39 -30.73 -1.45
CA TYR A 48 -10.55 -29.88 -1.32
C TYR A 48 -10.70 -28.95 -2.52
N ARG A 49 -11.93 -28.76 -2.98
CA ARG A 49 -12.27 -27.83 -4.05
C ARG A 49 -13.54 -27.07 -3.69
N TYR A 50 -13.38 -25.78 -3.46
CA TYR A 50 -14.49 -24.84 -3.41
C TYR A 50 -14.61 -24.13 -4.75
N LYS A 51 -15.73 -24.38 -5.43
CA LYS A 51 -16.10 -23.67 -6.65
C LYS A 51 -17.38 -22.90 -6.38
N ASP A 52 -17.30 -21.59 -6.50
CA ASP A 52 -18.45 -20.72 -6.41
C ASP A 52 -19.44 -21.04 -7.56
N GLN A 53 -20.70 -21.28 -7.22
CA GLN A 53 -21.75 -21.68 -8.17
C GLN A 53 -22.33 -20.49 -8.95
N SER A 54 -21.94 -19.26 -8.60
CA SER A 54 -22.36 -18.04 -9.29
C SER A 54 -21.87 -17.94 -10.75
N ASP A 55 -20.92 -18.79 -11.16
CA ASP A 55 -20.30 -18.82 -12.50
C ASP A 55 -21.17 -19.50 -13.59
N THR A 56 -22.51 -19.44 -13.47
CA THR A 56 -23.44 -20.08 -14.43
C THR A 56 -23.92 -19.14 -15.56
N GLY A 57 -23.44 -17.91 -15.66
CA GLY A 57 -23.98 -16.98 -16.65
C GLY A 57 -23.07 -15.84 -17.06
N GLY A 58 -22.49 -15.94 -18.26
CA GLY A 58 -22.21 -14.74 -19.06
C GLY A 58 -20.85 -14.71 -19.72
N ASN A 59 -20.80 -15.27 -20.93
CA ASN A 59 -19.70 -15.20 -21.89
C ASN A 59 -19.43 -13.75 -22.43
N ARG A 60 -19.76 -12.70 -21.67
CA ARG A 60 -19.82 -11.29 -22.14
C ARG A 60 -18.75 -10.36 -21.57
N GLY A 61 -17.89 -10.82 -20.65
CA GLY A 61 -16.87 -9.98 -20.00
C GLY A 61 -15.40 -10.27 -20.36
N LYS A 62 -15.12 -11.29 -21.19
CA LYS A 62 -13.76 -11.83 -21.42
C LYS A 62 -12.77 -10.93 -22.20
N LEU A 63 -13.14 -9.70 -22.55
CA LEU A 63 -12.33 -8.89 -23.46
C LEU A 63 -11.15 -8.15 -22.82
N PHE A 64 -11.05 -8.08 -21.49
CA PHE A 64 -10.01 -7.25 -20.82
C PHE A 64 -9.11 -7.95 -19.82
N PHE A 65 -9.43 -9.17 -19.39
CA PHE A 65 -8.61 -9.91 -18.42
C PHE A 65 -8.32 -11.31 -18.95
N SER A 66 -7.07 -11.54 -19.35
CA SER A 66 -6.58 -12.88 -19.70
C SER A 66 -6.70 -13.78 -18.48
N SER A 67 -7.45 -14.88 -18.60
CA SER A 67 -7.76 -15.83 -17.52
C SER A 67 -6.51 -16.41 -16.85
N ASP A 68 -5.39 -16.43 -17.56
CA ASP A 68 -4.17 -17.09 -17.09
C ASP A 68 -3.44 -16.32 -15.96
N ASN A 69 -3.76 -15.04 -15.75
CA ASN A 69 -3.13 -14.21 -14.70
C ASN A 69 -3.95 -14.12 -13.40
N LEU A 70 -5.04 -14.88 -13.27
CA LEU A 70 -5.99 -14.78 -12.14
C LEU A 70 -5.91 -15.94 -11.17
N ARG A 71 -5.00 -16.89 -11.43
CA ARG A 71 -4.69 -17.98 -10.52
C ARG A 71 -3.43 -17.65 -9.74
N LYS A 72 -3.55 -17.60 -8.42
CA LYS A 72 -2.42 -17.48 -7.51
C LYS A 72 -2.27 -18.78 -6.74
N SER A 73 -1.11 -19.42 -6.93
CA SER A 73 -0.73 -20.63 -6.21
C SER A 73 0.23 -20.27 -5.09
N THR A 74 -0.08 -20.69 -3.87
CA THR A 74 0.78 -20.48 -2.70
C THR A 74 1.11 -21.83 -2.08
N PRO A 75 2.39 -22.27 -2.10
CA PRO A 75 2.81 -23.49 -1.44
C PRO A 75 2.92 -23.28 0.07
N PHE A 76 2.62 -24.32 0.85
CA PHE A 76 2.82 -24.35 2.29
C PHE A 76 3.11 -25.78 2.75
N ALA A 77 3.90 -25.94 3.81
CA ALA A 77 4.22 -27.25 4.39
C ALA A 77 3.34 -27.51 5.62
N PHE A 78 2.72 -28.68 5.69
CA PHE A 78 1.91 -29.10 6.84
C PHE A 78 2.02 -30.61 7.05
N ALA A 79 2.32 -31.02 8.29
CA ALA A 79 2.44 -32.43 8.70
C ALA A 79 3.40 -33.27 7.82
N ASP A 80 4.62 -32.77 7.61
CA ASP A 80 5.68 -33.38 6.78
C ASP A 80 5.30 -33.61 5.31
N LYS A 81 4.30 -32.87 4.83
CA LYS A 81 3.85 -32.90 3.43
C LYS A 81 3.86 -31.51 2.83
N GLU A 82 3.99 -31.45 1.51
CA GLU A 82 3.88 -30.21 0.73
C GLU A 82 2.46 -30.05 0.21
N TRP A 83 1.91 -28.86 0.40
CA TRP A 83 0.55 -28.51 0.04
C TRP A 83 0.59 -27.24 -0.79
N ARG A 84 -0.41 -27.08 -1.66
CA ARG A 84 -0.58 -25.90 -2.49
C ARG A 84 -2.02 -25.43 -2.42
N ILE A 85 -2.21 -24.16 -2.10
CA ILE A 85 -3.51 -23.50 -2.24
C ILE A 85 -3.49 -22.76 -3.57
N ASP A 86 -4.39 -23.15 -4.47
CA ASP A 86 -4.66 -22.36 -5.65
C ASP A 86 -5.93 -21.54 -5.43
N ILE A 87 -5.80 -20.23 -5.59
CA ILE A 87 -6.90 -19.29 -5.52
C ILE A 87 -7.13 -18.76 -6.93
N GLU A 88 -8.38 -18.80 -7.38
CA GLU A 88 -8.81 -18.30 -8.67
C GLU A 88 -9.90 -17.24 -8.48
N ALA A 89 -9.73 -16.10 -9.14
CA ALA A 89 -10.70 -15.02 -9.06
C ALA A 89 -11.87 -15.25 -10.03
N ASN A 90 -13.10 -15.22 -9.51
CA ASN A 90 -14.31 -15.31 -10.33
C ASN A 90 -14.54 -13.99 -11.11
N SER A 91 -15.31 -14.07 -12.20
CA SER A 91 -15.77 -12.94 -13.00
C SER A 91 -16.50 -11.87 -12.17
N GLU A 92 -17.18 -12.25 -11.09
CA GLU A 92 -17.83 -11.31 -10.16
C GLU A 92 -16.82 -10.46 -9.38
N TYR A 93 -15.73 -11.07 -8.89
CA TYR A 93 -14.64 -10.36 -8.24
C TYR A 93 -13.99 -9.35 -9.20
N LEU A 94 -13.76 -9.75 -10.45
CA LEU A 94 -13.22 -8.87 -11.48
C LEU A 94 -14.16 -7.70 -11.77
N ARG A 95 -15.46 -7.95 -11.87
CA ARG A 95 -16.45 -6.89 -12.12
C ARG A 95 -16.51 -5.88 -10.98
N LYS A 96 -16.52 -6.36 -9.73
CA LYS A 96 -16.54 -5.50 -8.53
C LYS A 96 -15.26 -4.69 -8.41
N THR A 97 -14.12 -5.30 -8.70
CA THR A 97 -12.82 -4.63 -8.70
C THR A 97 -12.73 -3.60 -9.82
N ALA A 98 -13.07 -3.98 -11.05
CA ALA A 98 -13.08 -3.09 -12.22
C ALA A 98 -14.02 -1.89 -12.05
N SER A 99 -15.17 -2.07 -11.39
CA SER A 99 -16.08 -0.97 -11.09
C SER A 99 -15.51 0.06 -10.12
N ASN A 100 -14.62 -0.35 -9.21
CA ASN A 100 -14.10 0.52 -8.15
C ASN A 100 -12.75 1.17 -8.52
N ILE A 101 -11.98 0.59 -9.45
CA ILE A 101 -10.69 1.14 -9.92
C ILE A 101 -10.80 2.63 -10.34
N PRO A 102 -11.80 3.06 -11.15
CA PRO A 102 -11.91 4.46 -11.56
C PRO A 102 -12.07 5.43 -10.39
N LEU A 103 -12.81 5.01 -9.35
CA LEU A 103 -13.09 5.83 -8.18
C LEU A 103 -11.84 6.00 -7.31
N TYR A 104 -11.04 4.95 -7.13
CA TYR A 104 -9.75 5.04 -6.43
C TYR A 104 -8.74 5.94 -7.18
N ILE A 105 -8.66 5.83 -8.51
CA ILE A 105 -7.82 6.71 -9.34
C ILE A 105 -8.25 8.17 -9.18
N LEU A 106 -9.55 8.43 -9.17
CA LEU A 106 -10.09 9.78 -9.00
C LEU A 106 -9.76 10.36 -7.62
N ILE A 107 -9.99 9.60 -6.53
CA ILE A 107 -9.68 10.03 -5.16
C ILE A 107 -8.18 10.28 -4.97
N SER A 108 -7.34 9.36 -5.44
CA SER A 108 -5.88 9.51 -5.35
C SER A 108 -5.39 10.74 -6.13
N GLY A 109 -5.95 10.99 -7.32
CA GLY A 109 -5.64 12.17 -8.12
C GLY A 109 -6.00 13.49 -7.42
N ILE A 110 -7.20 13.58 -6.82
CA ILE A 110 -7.62 14.76 -6.05
C ILE A 110 -6.69 14.97 -4.85
N THR A 111 -6.39 13.90 -4.12
CA THR A 111 -5.54 13.97 -2.91
C THR A 111 -4.13 14.47 -3.27
N LEU A 112 -3.55 13.95 -4.34
CA LEU A 112 -2.25 14.39 -4.84
C LEU A 112 -2.26 15.86 -5.29
N SER A 113 -3.34 16.29 -5.96
CA SER A 113 -3.52 17.68 -6.38
C SER A 113 -3.56 18.65 -5.20
N VAL A 114 -4.32 18.31 -4.14
CA VAL A 114 -4.41 19.12 -2.92
C VAL A 114 -3.06 19.20 -2.20
N LEU A 115 -2.36 18.08 -2.06
CA LEU A 115 -1.02 18.05 -1.46
C LEU A 115 -0.03 18.93 -2.22
N LEU A 116 -0.05 18.86 -3.55
CA LEU A 116 0.82 19.68 -4.39
C LEU A 116 0.49 21.17 -4.25
N ALA A 117 -0.79 21.53 -4.27
CA ALA A 117 -1.22 22.91 -4.06
C ALA A 117 -0.79 23.45 -2.69
N PHE A 118 -0.96 22.66 -1.64
CA PHE A 118 -0.54 23.02 -0.29
C PHE A 118 0.98 23.21 -0.18
N TYR A 119 1.76 22.30 -0.79
CA TYR A 119 3.22 22.41 -0.86
C TYR A 119 3.68 23.70 -1.56
N LEU A 120 3.06 24.03 -2.70
CA LEU A 120 3.37 25.26 -3.44
C LEU A 120 2.98 26.51 -2.64
N TYR A 121 1.87 26.47 -1.92
CA TYR A 121 1.43 27.56 -1.05
C TYR A 121 2.41 27.79 0.11
N GLN A 122 2.85 26.75 0.82
CA GLN A 122 3.86 26.91 1.87
C GLN A 122 5.17 27.48 1.31
N ARG A 123 5.58 27.03 0.12
CA ARG A 123 6.78 27.53 -0.54
C ARG A 123 6.68 29.01 -0.92
N SER A 124 5.50 29.50 -1.32
CA SER A 124 5.33 30.91 -1.68
C SER A 124 5.35 31.82 -0.45
N VAL A 125 4.72 31.41 0.66
CA VAL A 125 4.74 32.15 1.93
C VAL A 125 6.17 32.27 2.48
N GLY A 126 6.96 31.20 2.40
CA GLY A 126 8.37 31.24 2.82
C GLY A 126 9.22 32.23 2.01
N LYS A 127 8.93 32.40 0.71
CA LYS A 127 9.63 33.39 -0.12
C LYS A 127 9.29 34.83 0.27
N LEU A 128 8.03 35.09 0.61
CA LEU A 128 7.60 36.44 1.04
C LEU A 128 8.26 36.83 2.36
N ALA A 129 8.27 35.93 3.35
CA ALA A 129 8.94 36.18 4.63
C ALA A 129 10.46 36.40 4.47
N PHE A 130 11.09 35.70 3.52
CA PHE A 130 12.50 35.91 3.20
C PHE A 130 12.75 37.29 2.57
N LEU A 131 11.92 37.72 1.62
CA LEU A 131 12.05 39.02 0.96
C LEU A 131 11.88 40.18 1.95
N ASP A 132 10.91 40.09 2.86
CA ASP A 132 10.69 41.10 3.89
C ASP A 132 11.91 41.23 4.81
N LYS A 133 12.54 40.10 5.18
CA LYS A 133 13.75 40.09 5.99
C LYS A 133 14.96 40.66 5.25
N VAL A 134 15.10 40.38 3.95
CA VAL A 134 16.15 40.97 3.12
C VAL A 134 15.99 42.48 3.05
N ASN A 135 14.78 42.98 2.80
CA ASN A 135 14.49 44.42 2.75
C ASN A 135 14.75 45.13 4.09
N GLU A 136 14.40 44.48 5.21
CA GLU A 136 14.64 45.01 6.56
C GLU A 136 16.14 45.13 6.85
N LEU A 137 16.93 44.12 6.46
CA LEU A 137 18.39 44.12 6.59
C LEU A 137 19.04 45.19 5.73
N ASP A 138 18.59 45.33 4.48
CA ASP A 138 19.12 46.33 3.55
C ASP A 138 18.86 47.75 4.04
N ARG A 139 17.66 48.00 4.60
CA ARG A 139 17.31 49.26 5.26
C ARG A 139 18.17 49.50 6.51
N PHE A 140 18.41 48.49 7.33
CA PHE A 140 19.24 48.61 8.52
C PHE A 140 20.69 48.95 8.14
N PHE A 141 21.26 48.28 7.13
CA PHE A 141 22.61 48.59 6.65
C PHE A 141 22.71 49.99 6.06
N THR A 142 21.73 50.42 5.27
CA THR A 142 21.69 51.78 4.70
C THR A 142 21.66 52.83 5.81
N LEU A 143 20.78 52.68 6.81
CA LEU A 143 20.68 53.60 7.94
C LEU A 143 21.94 53.60 8.82
N THR A 144 22.54 52.43 9.03
CA THR A 144 23.75 52.30 9.84
C THR A 144 24.94 52.96 9.14
N LEU A 145 25.06 52.84 7.82
CA LEU A 145 26.11 53.48 7.03
C LEU A 145 25.99 55.01 7.08
N ASP A 146 24.76 55.55 7.07
CA ASP A 146 24.51 56.98 7.27
C ASP A 146 24.86 57.46 8.69
N LEU A 147 24.70 56.59 9.69
CA LEU A 147 25.05 56.89 11.10
C LEU A 147 26.54 56.77 11.40
N PHE A 148 27.30 55.96 10.64
CA PHE A 148 28.76 55.92 10.68
C PHE A 148 29.37 57.10 9.91
N CYS A 149 29.09 58.33 10.34
CA CYS A 149 29.96 59.48 10.06
C CYS A 149 31.16 59.42 11.01
N ILE A 150 32.36 59.27 10.47
CA ILE A 150 33.59 59.48 11.26
C ILE A 150 33.82 60.99 11.34
N THR A 151 33.81 61.52 12.55
CA THR A 151 34.28 62.88 12.82
C THR A 151 35.80 62.93 12.63
N ASP A 152 36.27 63.81 11.77
CA ASP A 152 37.69 64.15 11.67
C ASP A 152 38.16 64.80 12.99
N LEU A 153 39.47 64.81 13.25
CA LEU A 153 40.09 65.40 14.44
C LEU A 153 39.79 66.90 14.61
N ASN A 154 39.29 67.54 13.54
CA ASN A 154 38.86 68.94 13.49
C ASN A 154 37.36 69.14 13.80
N GLY A 155 36.63 68.07 14.14
CA GLY A 155 35.20 68.13 14.45
C GLY A 155 34.28 68.18 13.23
N THR A 156 34.81 67.99 12.02
CA THR A 156 34.04 67.97 10.78
C THR A 156 33.55 66.54 10.48
N LEU A 157 32.25 66.38 10.21
CA LEU A 157 31.66 65.08 9.86
C LEU A 157 32.08 64.70 8.42
N ILE A 158 32.87 63.64 8.27
CA ILE A 158 33.22 63.10 6.95
C ILE A 158 32.39 61.85 6.71
N ARG A 159 31.55 61.89 5.66
CA ARG A 159 30.78 60.73 5.19
C ARG A 159 31.75 59.75 4.55
N ILE A 160 31.85 58.52 5.07
CA ILE A 160 32.85 57.52 4.64
C ILE A 160 32.60 57.04 3.20
N ASN A 161 31.39 57.22 2.66
CA ASN A 161 31.08 56.90 1.27
C ASN A 161 30.39 58.09 0.57
N PRO A 162 31.15 58.97 -0.10
CA PRO A 162 30.61 60.02 -0.94
C PRO A 162 30.39 59.46 -2.36
N GLN A 163 29.26 58.78 -2.56
CA GLN A 163 28.62 58.58 -3.85
C GLN A 163 27.12 58.82 -3.70
#